data_AF-A0A0P7VAM8-F1
#
_entry.id   AF-A0A0P7VAM8-F1
#
_cell.length_a   1.000
_cell.length_b   1.000
_cell.length_c   1.000
_cell.angle_alpha   90.00
_cell.angle_beta   90.00
_cell.angle_gamma   90.00
#
_symmetry.space_group_name_H-M   'P 1'
#
loop_
_entity.id
_entity.type
_entity.pdbx_description
1 polymer ?
#
loop_
_entity_poly.entity_id
_entity_poly.type
_entity_poly.pdbx_seq_one_letter_code
_entity_poly.pdbx_strand_id
1 'polypeptide(L)'
;MEILDTVWGYLEPVWAWLRAGLDMHGPGNWTELGIQMGVIAVVMALMMQSFGAILIFTVVGIIIHVVVDQVLPMVRDGAAFSMPPVSDMSYWQYVAFLGVAYFAALIVLFIVKSLIFRR
;
A
#
# COMPACT_ATOMS: atom_id res chain seq x y z
N MET A 1 -3.45 -28.00 -10.18
CA MET A 1 -2.11 -27.50 -9.82
C MET A 1 -1.47 -26.81 -11.02
N GLU A 2 -1.40 -27.47 -12.19
CA GLU A 2 -0.82 -26.93 -13.43
C GLU A 2 -1.24 -25.49 -13.82
N ILE A 3 -2.54 -25.15 -13.71
CA ILE A 3 -3.03 -23.78 -14.01
C ILE A 3 -2.48 -22.75 -13.01
N LEU A 4 -2.42 -23.10 -11.71
CA LEU A 4 -1.88 -22.20 -10.69
C LEU A 4 -0.38 -22.00 -10.88
N ASP A 5 0.35 -23.06 -11.22
CA ASP A 5 1.79 -23.00 -11.47
C ASP A 5 2.10 -22.14 -12.71
N THR A 6 1.28 -22.26 -13.75
CA THR A 6 1.38 -21.45 -14.97
C THR A 6 1.13 -19.97 -14.67
N VAL A 7 0.05 -19.65 -13.94
CA VAL A 7 -0.26 -18.26 -13.54
C VAL A 7 0.84 -17.70 -12.65
N TRP A 8 1.32 -18.48 -11.69
CA TRP A 8 2.39 -18.05 -10.80
C TRP A 8 3.68 -17.77 -11.55
N GLY A 9 4.03 -18.57 -12.57
CA GLY A 9 5.20 -18.31 -13.41
C GLY A 9 5.19 -16.94 -14.10
N TYR A 10 4.01 -16.37 -14.40
CA TYR A 10 3.89 -15.01 -14.93
C TYR A 10 3.92 -13.93 -13.85
N LEU A 11 3.41 -14.23 -12.66
CA LEU A 11 3.32 -13.26 -11.56
C LEU A 11 4.61 -13.16 -10.74
N GLU A 12 5.38 -14.26 -10.66
CA GLU A 12 6.58 -14.36 -9.86
C GLU A 12 7.59 -13.24 -10.12
N PRO A 13 7.94 -12.87 -11.39
CA PRO A 13 8.89 -11.81 -11.64
C PRO A 13 8.40 -10.44 -11.13
N VAL A 14 7.11 -10.17 -11.29
CA VAL A 14 6.48 -8.92 -10.82
C VAL A 14 6.47 -8.90 -9.29
N TRP A 15 6.07 -10.00 -8.66
CA TRP A 15 6.06 -10.13 -7.21
C TRP A 15 7.46 -9.98 -6.61
N ALA A 16 8.48 -10.60 -7.24
CA ALA A 16 9.86 -10.47 -6.83
C ALA A 16 10.35 -9.02 -6.93
N TRP A 17 10.02 -8.32 -8.02
CA TRP A 17 10.36 -6.91 -8.21
C TRP A 17 9.71 -6.00 -7.16
N LEU A 18 8.44 -6.25 -6.81
CA LEU A 18 7.73 -5.51 -5.75
C LEU A 18 8.32 -5.80 -4.35
N ARG A 19 8.62 -7.07 -4.06
CA ARG A 19 9.24 -7.48 -2.78
C ARG A 19 10.62 -6.88 -2.58
N ALA A 20 11.42 -6.75 -3.63
CA ALA A 20 12.74 -6.13 -3.53
C ALA A 20 12.66 -4.70 -2.96
N GLY A 21 11.67 -3.90 -3.38
CA GLY A 21 11.43 -2.57 -2.81
C GLY A 21 10.93 -2.62 -1.37
N LEU A 22 9.95 -3.50 -1.09
CA LEU A 22 9.41 -3.69 0.26
C LEU A 22 10.49 -4.09 1.26
N ASP A 23 11.39 -5.00 0.90
CA ASP A 23 12.45 -5.49 1.78
C ASP A 23 13.49 -4.39 2.09
N MET A 24 13.62 -3.36 1.22
CA MET A 24 14.55 -2.24 1.43
C MET A 24 13.94 -1.04 2.17
N HIS A 25 12.67 -0.71 1.90
CA HIS A 25 12.04 0.53 2.38
C HIS A 25 10.80 0.30 3.25
N GLY A 26 10.24 -0.91 3.25
CA GLY A 26 9.12 -1.25 4.10
C GLY A 26 9.52 -1.39 5.56
N PRO A 27 8.52 -1.40 6.47
CA PRO A 27 8.78 -1.72 7.86
C PRO A 27 9.26 -3.17 7.96
N GLY A 28 10.26 -3.43 8.80
CA GLY A 28 10.87 -4.76 8.97
C GLY A 28 9.91 -5.82 9.56
N ASN A 29 8.66 -5.46 9.84
CA ASN A 29 7.62 -6.36 10.34
C ASN A 29 6.28 -6.15 9.59
N TRP A 30 5.70 -7.25 9.13
CA TRP A 30 4.37 -7.32 8.52
C TRP A 30 3.24 -6.76 9.39
N THR A 31 3.39 -6.81 10.71
CA THR A 31 2.37 -6.29 11.64
C THR A 31 2.29 -4.77 11.57
N GLU A 32 3.43 -4.08 11.54
CA GLU A 32 3.47 -2.62 11.44
C GLU A 32 2.94 -2.15 10.10
N LEU A 33 3.39 -2.80 9.01
CA LEU A 33 2.84 -2.57 7.67
C LEU A 33 1.33 -2.74 7.65
N GLY A 34 0.84 -3.88 8.14
CA GLY A 34 -0.56 -4.26 8.10
C GLY A 34 -1.44 -3.31 8.91
N ILE A 35 -0.98 -2.84 10.08
CA ILE A 35 -1.73 -1.89 10.91
C ILE A 35 -1.84 -0.54 10.19
N GLN A 36 -0.72 0.03 9.74
CA GLN A 36 -0.72 1.33 9.07
C GLN A 36 -1.56 1.30 7.78
N MET A 37 -1.33 0.29 6.94
CA MET A 37 -2.13 0.06 5.73
C MET A 37 -3.61 -0.12 6.05
N GLY A 38 -3.94 -0.95 7.05
CA GLY A 38 -5.32 -1.25 7.42
C GLY A 38 -6.07 0.00 7.89
N VAL A 39 -5.47 0.79 8.78
CA VAL A 39 -6.09 2.03 9.28
C VAL A 39 -6.32 3.02 8.14
N ILE A 40 -5.31 3.26 7.30
CA ILE A 40 -5.42 4.18 6.17
C ILE A 40 -6.49 3.68 5.18
N ALA A 41 -6.44 2.40 4.80
CA ALA A 41 -7.37 1.82 3.84
C ALA A 41 -8.82 1.86 4.33
N VAL A 42 -9.07 1.64 5.63
CA VAL A 42 -10.41 1.76 6.22
C VAL A 42 -10.92 3.19 6.13
N VAL A 43 -10.12 4.18 6.53
CA VAL A 43 -10.52 5.61 6.46
C VAL A 43 -10.81 6.00 5.01
N MET A 44 -9.92 5.64 4.08
CA MET A 44 -10.09 5.90 2.65
C MET A 44 -11.35 5.25 2.09
N ALA A 45 -11.60 3.97 2.38
CA ALA A 45 -12.78 3.26 1.92
C ALA A 45 -14.08 3.87 2.45
N LEU A 46 -14.11 4.32 3.71
CA LEU A 46 -15.28 4.99 4.29
C LEU A 46 -15.55 6.35 3.63
N MET A 47 -14.49 7.13 3.35
CA MET A 47 -14.61 8.43 2.67
C MET A 47 -15.01 8.31 1.19
N MET A 48 -14.60 7.23 0.52
CA MET A 48 -14.87 7.01 -0.90
C MET A 48 -16.37 6.84 -1.18
N GLN A 49 -16.96 7.78 -1.93
CA GLN A 49 -18.40 7.81 -2.21
C GLN A 49 -18.82 6.91 -3.37
N SER A 50 -17.92 6.64 -4.33
CA SER A 50 -18.21 5.82 -5.50
C SER A 50 -16.99 4.98 -5.89
N PHE A 51 -17.23 3.83 -6.49
CA PHE A 51 -16.17 2.94 -6.94
C PHE A 51 -15.27 3.58 -8.00
N GLY A 52 -15.82 4.49 -8.82
CA GLY A 52 -15.05 5.20 -9.85
C GLY A 52 -13.91 6.06 -9.29
N ALA A 53 -13.96 6.44 -8.01
CA ALA A 53 -12.90 7.20 -7.36
C ALA A 53 -11.75 6.31 -6.83
N ILE A 54 -11.81 4.99 -6.98
CA ILE A 54 -10.87 4.06 -6.34
C ILE A 54 -9.40 4.35 -6.67
N LEU A 55 -9.09 4.69 -7.92
CA LEU A 55 -7.72 5.01 -8.33
C LEU A 55 -7.20 6.27 -7.63
N ILE A 56 -8.04 7.29 -7.47
CA ILE A 56 -7.69 8.51 -6.74
C ILE A 56 -7.42 8.18 -5.27
N PHE A 57 -8.30 7.39 -4.65
CA PHE A 57 -8.14 6.99 -3.25
C PHE A 57 -6.93 6.06 -3.03
N THR A 58 -6.58 5.22 -4.00
CA THR A 58 -5.33 4.44 -3.97
C THR A 58 -4.12 5.36 -3.94
N VAL A 59 -4.04 6.34 -4.86
CA VAL A 59 -2.92 7.30 -4.91
C VAL A 59 -2.84 8.11 -3.61
N VAL A 60 -3.97 8.59 -3.09
CA VAL A 60 -4.03 9.31 -1.82
C VAL A 60 -3.55 8.42 -0.66
N GLY A 61 -3.98 7.16 -0.62
CA GLY A 61 -3.54 6.19 0.39
C GLY A 61 -2.03 5.95 0.37
N ILE A 62 -1.43 5.82 -0.82
CA ILE A 62 0.03 5.72 -1.00
C ILE A 62 0.73 6.96 -0.46
N ILE A 63 0.26 8.17 -0.85
CA ILE A 63 0.86 9.43 -0.41
C ILE A 63 0.82 9.53 1.12
N ILE A 64 -0.34 9.27 1.73
CA ILE A 64 -0.48 9.29 3.19
C ILE A 64 0.46 8.27 3.83
N HIS A 65 0.56 7.06 3.29
CA HIS A 65 1.45 6.02 3.83
C HIS A 65 2.90 6.48 3.86
N VAL A 66 3.43 6.92 2.71
CA VAL A 66 4.81 7.41 2.59
C VAL A 66 5.06 8.61 3.50
N VAL A 67 4.11 9.55 3.59
CA VAL A 67 4.24 10.70 4.50
C VAL A 67 4.35 10.23 5.95
N VAL A 68 3.55 9.25 6.36
CA VAL A 68 3.63 8.68 7.70
C VAL A 68 4.99 8.01 7.93
N ASP A 69 5.51 7.24 6.97
CA ASP A 69 6.82 6.58 7.11
C ASP A 69 7.96 7.58 7.38
N GLN A 70 7.93 8.73 6.71
CA GLN A 70 8.95 9.76 6.87
C GLN A 70 8.73 10.60 8.14
N VAL A 71 7.49 11.02 8.39
CA VAL A 71 7.18 11.99 9.45
C VAL A 71 7.14 11.33 10.83
N LEU A 72 6.70 10.08 10.93
CA LEU A 72 6.49 9.42 12.22
C LEU A 72 7.78 9.31 13.06
N PRO A 73 8.95 8.93 12.51
CA PRO A 73 10.22 8.95 13.25
C PRO A 73 10.66 10.36 13.66
N MET A 74 10.38 11.38 12.85
CA MET A 74 10.73 12.77 13.17
C MET A 74 9.93 13.28 14.38
N VAL A 75 8.65 12.89 14.47
CA VAL A 75 7.76 13.29 15.54
C VAL A 75 7.95 12.44 16.80
N ARG A 76 8.17 11.13 16.66
CA ARG A 76 8.30 10.22 17.80
C ARG A 76 9.70 10.20 18.41
N ASP A 77 10.71 10.13 17.56
CA ASP A 77 12.09 9.86 17.98
C ASP A 77 12.97 11.11 17.91
N GLY A 78 12.41 12.25 17.49
CA GLY A 78 13.16 13.49 17.28
C GLY A 78 14.18 13.38 16.14
N ALA A 79 13.96 12.46 15.20
CA ALA A 79 14.84 12.25 14.06
C ALA A 79 14.95 13.53 13.21
N ALA A 80 16.12 13.76 12.62
CA ALA A 80 16.33 14.86 11.69
C ALA A 80 15.40 14.74 10.47
N PHE A 81 15.09 15.88 9.85
CA PHE A 81 14.37 15.88 8.60
C PHE A 81 15.13 15.07 7.54
N SER A 82 14.43 14.13 6.93
CA SER A 82 14.91 13.24 5.87
C SER A 82 13.89 13.24 4.74
N MET A 83 14.37 13.37 3.51
CA MET A 83 13.53 13.22 2.33
C MET A 83 13.51 11.74 1.91
N PRO A 84 12.37 11.26 1.38
CA PRO A 84 12.34 9.93 0.78
C PRO A 84 13.33 9.87 -0.41
N PRO A 85 14.00 8.74 -0.64
CA PRO A 85 15.03 8.59 -1.68
C PRO A 85 14.41 8.42 -3.07
N VAL A 86 13.75 9.47 -3.57
CA VAL A 86 13.02 9.47 -4.85
C VAL A 86 13.91 9.24 -6.08
N SER A 87 15.24 9.33 -5.94
CA SER A 87 16.22 8.97 -6.97
C SER A 87 16.39 7.45 -7.14
N ASP A 88 16.00 6.66 -6.14
CA ASP A 88 16.36 5.26 -6.06
C ASP A 88 15.25 4.38 -6.62
N MET A 89 15.59 3.46 -7.51
CA MET A 89 14.60 2.56 -8.13
C MET A 89 13.91 1.67 -7.08
N SER A 90 14.62 1.24 -6.04
CA SER A 90 14.04 0.43 -4.96
C SER A 90 12.95 1.15 -4.19
N TYR A 91 13.03 2.48 -4.09
CA TYR A 91 11.97 3.28 -3.49
C TYR A 91 10.70 3.24 -4.36
N TRP A 92 10.84 3.35 -5.68
CA TRP A 92 9.70 3.25 -6.59
C TRP A 92 9.11 1.83 -6.65
N GLN A 93 9.92 0.80 -6.47
CA GLN A 93 9.45 -0.58 -6.26
C GLN A 93 8.56 -0.68 -5.02
N TYR A 94 8.97 -0.06 -3.91
CA TYR A 94 8.19 -0.01 -2.68
C TYR A 94 6.88 0.77 -2.87
N VAL A 95 6.93 1.95 -3.50
CA VAL A 95 5.73 2.73 -3.83
C VAL A 95 4.76 1.95 -4.73
N ALA A 96 5.29 1.19 -5.69
CA ALA A 96 4.48 0.31 -6.55
C ALA A 96 3.87 -0.85 -5.76
N PHE A 97 4.60 -1.45 -4.81
CA PHE A 97 4.07 -2.45 -3.89
C PHE A 97 2.90 -1.88 -3.09
N LEU A 98 3.07 -0.69 -2.50
CA LEU A 98 1.99 0.00 -1.79
C LEU A 98 0.79 0.23 -2.71
N GLY A 99 1.02 0.60 -3.96
CA GLY A 99 -0.05 0.81 -4.94
C GLY A 99 -0.90 -0.44 -5.19
N VAL A 100 -0.26 -1.59 -5.44
CA VAL A 100 -0.97 -2.86 -5.61
C VAL A 100 -1.70 -3.25 -4.33
N ALA A 101 -1.04 -3.13 -3.18
CA ALA A 101 -1.59 -3.54 -1.90
C ALA A 101 -2.79 -2.67 -1.48
N TYR A 102 -2.71 -1.34 -1.62
CA TYR A 102 -3.84 -0.44 -1.35
C TYR A 102 -4.98 -0.62 -2.34
N PHE A 103 -4.69 -0.81 -3.63
CA PHE A 103 -5.73 -1.06 -4.62
C PHE A 103 -6.53 -2.31 -4.26
N ALA A 104 -5.84 -3.42 -3.96
CA ALA A 104 -6.49 -4.66 -3.53
C ALA A 104 -7.28 -4.48 -2.22
N ALA A 105 -6.70 -3.82 -1.21
CA ALA A 105 -7.37 -3.57 0.06
C ALA A 105 -8.64 -2.72 -0.11
N LEU A 106 -8.58 -1.66 -0.92
CA LEU A 106 -9.73 -0.78 -1.17
C LEU A 106 -10.84 -1.48 -1.96
N ILE A 107 -10.52 -2.37 -2.90
CA ILE A 107 -11.54 -3.19 -3.59
C ILE A 107 -12.32 -3.99 -2.55
N VAL A 108 -11.62 -4.73 -1.70
CA VAL A 108 -12.24 -5.59 -0.68
C VAL A 108 -13.08 -4.76 0.29
N LEU A 109 -12.50 -3.69 0.84
CA LEU A 109 -13.19 -2.83 1.81
C LEU A 109 -14.39 -2.10 1.21
N PHE A 110 -14.31 -1.68 -0.06
CA PHE A 110 -15.44 -1.06 -0.74
C PHE A 110 -16.60 -2.04 -0.94
N ILE A 111 -16.31 -3.27 -1.35
CA ILE A 111 -17.33 -4.33 -1.48
C ILE A 111 -17.97 -4.63 -0.12
N VAL A 112 -17.16 -4.76 0.94
CA VAL A 112 -17.67 -4.99 2.29
C VAL A 112 -18.56 -3.83 2.74
N LYS A 113 -18.09 -2.59 2.54
CA LYS A 113 -18.85 -1.37 2.84
C LYS A 113 -20.19 -1.36 2.09
N SER A 114 -20.20 -1.65 0.79
CA SER A 114 -21.43 -1.57 -0.01
C SER A 114 -22.46 -2.61 0.41
N LEU A 115 -22.02 -3.79 0.83
CA LEU A 115 -22.89 -4.82 1.41
C LEU A 115 -23.46 -4.39 2.77
N ILE A 116 -22.65 -3.79 3.65
CA ILE A 116 -23.08 -3.38 4.99
C ILE A 116 -24.03 -2.17 4.93
N PHE A 117 -23.67 -1.13 4.18
CA PHE A 117 -24.46 0.11 4.11
C PHE A 117 -25.56 0.06 3.03
N ARG A 118 -25.65 -1.03 2.26
CA ARG A 118 -26.61 -1.22 1.16
C ARG A 118 -26.63 -0.04 0.19
N ARG A 119 -25.44 0.50 -0.11
CA ARG A 119 -25.20 1.63 -1.03
C ARG A 119 -23.97 1.35 -1.86
#